data_AF-A0A5E4JTV4-F1
#
_entry.id   AF-A0A5E4JTV4-F1
#
_cell.length_a   1.000
_cell.length_b   1.000
_cell.length_c   1.000
_cell.angle_alpha   90.00
_cell.angle_beta   90.00
_cell.angle_gamma   90.00
#
_symmetry.space_group_name_H-M   'P 1'
#
loop_
_entity.id
_entity.type
_entity.pdbx_description
1 polymer ?
#
loop_
_entity_poly.entity_id
_entity_poly.type
_entity_poly.pdbx_seq_one_letter_code
_entity_poly.pdbx_strand_id
1 'polypeptide(L)'
;MKSEFNTSWRESKQPRKQRKYLHNLPNHLRQKQMSATLDKDLRKKYGLRSLEVRKGDEVVVMRGKFKKKVGKVTEVNVKENVVAVENVQNTKKDGSKINAWFHPSKLKIKSIVDDKFRLPTKKTEVKSEEKKK
;
A
#
# COMPACT_ATOMS: atom_id res chain seq x y z
N MET A 1 13.76 -18.80 27.53
CA MET A 1 13.75 -17.36 27.17
C MET A 1 12.44 -17.05 26.42
N LYS A 2 11.74 -15.95 26.71
CA LYS A 2 10.54 -15.57 25.93
C LYS A 2 11.01 -15.02 24.58
N SER A 3 10.58 -15.61 23.46
CA SER A 3 10.94 -15.09 22.15
C SER A 3 10.27 -13.73 21.90
N GLU A 4 10.98 -12.84 21.21
CA GLU A 4 10.46 -11.53 20.82
C GLU A 4 9.48 -11.65 19.65
N PHE A 5 9.78 -12.52 18.68
CA PHE A 5 8.97 -12.79 17.51
C PHE A 5 8.91 -14.29 17.21
N ASN A 6 7.76 -14.74 16.67
CA ASN A 6 7.59 -16.10 16.17
C ASN A 6 6.55 -16.08 15.04
N THR A 7 6.88 -16.71 13.91
CA THR A 7 6.03 -16.77 12.72
C THR A 7 4.72 -17.53 12.95
N SER A 8 4.73 -18.57 13.78
CA SER A 8 3.54 -19.38 14.12
C SER A 8 2.43 -18.59 14.81
N TRP A 9 2.76 -17.44 15.43
CA TRP A 9 1.75 -16.61 16.11
C TRP A 9 0.75 -15.97 15.15
N ARG A 10 1.06 -15.90 13.85
CA ARG A 10 0.15 -15.42 12.80
C ARG A 10 -1.13 -16.25 12.71
N GLU A 11 -1.04 -17.56 12.95
CA GLU A 11 -2.14 -18.52 12.79
C GLU A 11 -2.87 -18.79 14.11
N SER A 12 -2.36 -18.26 15.23
CA SER A 12 -2.98 -18.47 16.53
C SER A 12 -4.35 -17.79 16.61
N LYS A 13 -5.36 -18.48 17.15
CA LYS A 13 -6.68 -17.89 17.44
C LYS A 13 -6.65 -16.84 18.56
N GLN A 14 -5.60 -16.81 19.38
CA GLN A 14 -5.51 -15.91 20.53
C GLN A 14 -5.22 -14.45 20.10
N PRO A 15 -6.10 -13.48 20.37
CA PRO A 15 -5.91 -12.09 19.93
C PRO A 15 -4.63 -11.45 20.46
N ARG A 16 -4.23 -11.79 21.69
CA ARG A 16 -2.98 -11.32 22.31
C ARG A 16 -1.76 -11.70 21.48
N LYS A 17 -1.71 -12.94 20.97
CA LYS A 17 -0.60 -13.44 20.15
C LYS A 17 -0.59 -12.79 18.77
N GLN A 18 -1.76 -12.60 18.16
CA GLN A 18 -1.90 -11.92 16.86
C GLN A 18 -1.43 -10.45 16.93
N ARG A 19 -1.83 -9.71 17.97
CA ARG A 19 -1.39 -8.30 18.15
C ARG A 19 0.11 -8.21 18.40
N LYS A 20 0.66 -9.10 19.24
CA LYS A 20 2.11 -9.18 19.50
C LYS A 20 2.90 -9.48 18.22
N TYR A 21 2.39 -10.39 17.37
CA TYR A 21 2.99 -10.71 16.08
C TYR A 21 3.11 -9.48 15.16
N LEU A 22 2.02 -8.71 15.02
CA LEU A 22 2.03 -7.50 14.18
C LEU A 22 2.97 -6.42 14.72
N HIS A 23 2.98 -6.22 16.03
CA HIS A 23 3.82 -5.20 16.67
C HIS A 23 5.32 -5.51 16.51
N ASN A 24 5.71 -6.78 16.70
CA ASN A 24 7.11 -7.22 16.69
C ASN A 24 7.58 -7.72 15.32
N LEU A 25 6.82 -7.46 14.26
CA LEU A 25 7.13 -7.97 12.93
C LEU A 25 8.46 -7.39 12.40
N PRO A 26 9.38 -8.20 11.85
CA PRO A 26 10.58 -7.69 11.15
C PRO A 26 10.25 -6.91 9.87
N ASN A 27 11.12 -5.99 9.45
CA ASN A 27 10.88 -5.10 8.31
C ASN A 27 10.58 -5.84 6.98
N HIS A 28 11.31 -6.93 6.69
CA HIS A 28 11.10 -7.72 5.48
C HIS A 28 9.71 -8.39 5.42
N LEU A 29 9.10 -8.68 6.57
CA LEU A 29 7.73 -9.18 6.65
C LEU A 29 6.69 -8.06 6.69
N ARG A 30 7.02 -6.90 7.29
CA ARG A 30 6.17 -5.70 7.26
C ARG A 30 5.91 -5.21 5.84
N GLN A 31 6.87 -5.39 4.92
CA GLN A 31 6.70 -5.01 3.52
C GLN A 31 5.43 -5.60 2.90
N LYS A 32 5.07 -6.85 3.23
CA LYS A 32 3.82 -7.48 2.75
C LYS A 32 2.55 -6.78 3.26
N GLN A 33 2.63 -6.13 4.41
CA GLN A 33 1.54 -5.33 4.97
C GLN A 33 1.37 -3.98 4.27
N MET A 34 2.39 -3.54 3.51
CA MET A 34 2.34 -2.32 2.71
C MET A 34 1.51 -2.47 1.42
N SER A 35 0.57 -3.41 1.39
CA SER A 35 -0.28 -3.67 0.23
C SER A 35 -1.45 -2.69 0.15
N ALA A 36 -1.62 -2.10 -1.03
CA ALA A 36 -2.76 -1.27 -1.37
C ALA A 36 -3.60 -1.92 -2.47
N THR A 37 -4.86 -1.52 -2.54
CA THR A 37 -5.80 -2.05 -3.53
C THR A 37 -5.46 -1.54 -4.93
N LEU A 38 -5.40 -2.41 -5.94
CA LEU A 38 -5.26 -1.99 -7.34
C LEU A 38 -6.57 -1.40 -7.88
N ASP A 39 -6.47 -0.50 -8.85
CA ASP A 39 -7.65 -0.05 -9.60
C ASP A 39 -8.21 -1.12 -10.53
N LYS A 40 -9.48 -0.99 -10.93
CA LYS A 40 -10.20 -2.05 -11.65
C LYS A 40 -9.48 -2.49 -12.93
N ASP A 41 -8.91 -1.56 -13.68
CA ASP A 41 -8.22 -1.86 -14.93
C ASP A 41 -6.91 -2.64 -14.69
N LEU A 42 -6.15 -2.24 -13.66
CA LEU A 42 -4.95 -2.96 -13.24
C LEU A 42 -5.26 -4.37 -12.70
N ARG A 43 -6.40 -4.53 -12.01
CA ARG A 43 -6.84 -5.87 -11.55
C ARG A 43 -7.15 -6.79 -12.72
N LYS A 44 -7.82 -6.28 -13.76
CA LYS A 44 -8.08 -7.06 -14.98
C LYS A 44 -6.77 -7.45 -15.66
N LYS A 45 -5.83 -6.50 -15.79
CA LYS A 45 -4.53 -6.72 -16.44
C LYS A 45 -3.65 -7.77 -15.75
N TYR A 46 -3.51 -7.67 -14.42
CA TYR A 46 -2.56 -8.50 -13.67
C TYR A 46 -3.21 -9.65 -12.89
N GLY A 47 -4.55 -9.74 -12.85
CA GLY A 47 -5.27 -10.76 -12.08
C GLY A 47 -5.11 -10.66 -10.56
N LEU A 48 -4.51 -9.57 -10.05
CA LEU A 48 -4.24 -9.36 -8.63
C LEU A 48 -5.24 -8.37 -8.02
N ARG A 49 -5.59 -8.58 -6.75
CA ARG A 49 -6.49 -7.66 -6.02
C ARG A 49 -5.75 -6.44 -5.43
N SER A 50 -4.51 -6.64 -5.02
CA SER A 50 -3.67 -5.69 -4.28
C SER A 50 -2.20 -5.94 -4.57
N LEU A 51 -1.38 -4.91 -4.39
CA LEU A 51 0.07 -4.95 -4.57
C LEU A 51 0.74 -4.09 -3.50
N GLU A 52 1.98 -4.42 -3.12
CA GLU A 52 2.81 -3.59 -2.25
C GLU A 52 3.07 -2.23 -2.88
N VAL A 53 2.90 -1.17 -2.10
CA VAL A 53 3.17 0.21 -2.51
C VAL A 53 4.67 0.48 -2.51
N ARG A 54 5.18 1.09 -3.57
CA ARG A 54 6.57 1.52 -3.68
C ARG A 54 6.66 3.00 -4.06
N LYS A 55 7.84 3.58 -3.86
CA LYS A 55 8.14 4.94 -4.30
C LYS A 55 7.93 5.06 -5.81
N GLY A 56 7.31 6.15 -6.23
CA GLY A 56 7.02 6.43 -7.63
C GLY A 56 5.67 5.90 -8.15
N ASP A 57 4.96 5.03 -7.41
CA ASP A 57 3.60 4.62 -7.80
C ASP A 57 2.64 5.82 -7.74
N GLU A 58 1.68 5.86 -8.66
CA GLU A 58 0.58 6.82 -8.57
C GLU A 58 -0.57 6.21 -7.80
N VAL A 59 -0.99 6.90 -6.74
CA VAL A 59 -2.03 6.43 -5.83
C VAL A 59 -3.16 7.46 -5.71
N VAL A 60 -4.35 6.95 -5.46
CA VAL A 60 -5.56 7.72 -5.15
C VAL A 60 -5.93 7.47 -3.69
N VAL A 61 -6.18 8.53 -2.95
CA VAL A 61 -6.63 8.44 -1.56
C VAL A 61 -8.14 8.11 -1.54
N MET A 62 -8.49 6.99 -0.91
CA MET A 62 -9.88 6.49 -0.85
C MET A 62 -10.67 7.01 0.34
N ARG A 63 -10.01 7.28 1.48
CA ARG A 63 -10.64 7.64 2.75
C ARG A 63 -9.89 8.78 3.45
N GLY A 64 -10.61 9.60 4.21
CA GLY A 64 -10.06 10.71 5.00
C GLY A 64 -10.19 12.09 4.34
N LYS A 65 -9.57 13.11 4.93
CA LYS A 65 -9.64 14.53 4.50
C LYS A 65 -9.22 14.74 3.04
N PHE A 66 -8.29 13.93 2.55
CA PHE A 66 -7.71 14.05 1.22
C PHE A 66 -8.30 13.08 0.19
N LYS A 67 -9.53 12.59 0.43
CA LYS A 67 -10.23 11.66 -0.46
C LYS A 67 -10.30 12.18 -1.89
N LYS A 68 -10.18 11.27 -2.88
CA LYS A 68 -10.12 11.53 -4.34
C LYS A 68 -8.88 12.27 -4.83
N LYS A 69 -7.99 12.74 -3.96
CA LYS A 69 -6.71 13.28 -4.43
C LYS A 69 -5.83 12.16 -5.00
N VAL A 70 -5.15 12.50 -6.08
CA VAL A 70 -4.21 11.64 -6.79
C VAL A 70 -2.82 12.24 -6.61
N GLY A 71 -1.82 11.40 -6.41
CA GLY A 71 -0.43 11.83 -6.33
C GLY A 71 0.52 10.65 -6.41
N LYS A 72 1.80 10.93 -6.65
CA LYS A 72 2.84 9.91 -6.61
C LYS A 72 3.28 9.64 -5.17
N VAL A 73 3.73 8.43 -4.91
CA VAL A 73 4.29 8.06 -3.61
C VAL A 73 5.71 8.60 -3.52
N THR A 74 5.95 9.48 -2.55
CA THR A 74 7.28 10.07 -2.29
C THR A 74 8.08 9.18 -1.35
N GLU A 75 7.47 8.79 -0.23
CA GLU A 75 8.14 8.03 0.82
C GLU A 75 7.26 6.88 1.34
N VAL A 76 7.92 5.78 1.67
CA VAL A 76 7.30 4.58 2.26
C VAL A 76 8.06 4.26 3.54
N ASN A 77 7.41 4.44 4.69
CA ASN A 77 7.97 4.07 5.98
C ASN A 77 7.38 2.72 6.43
N VAL A 78 8.17 1.66 6.25
CA VAL A 78 7.79 0.28 6.57
C VAL A 78 7.75 0.03 8.08
N LYS A 79 8.50 0.79 8.88
CA LYS A 79 8.49 0.63 10.34
C LYS A 79 7.15 1.06 10.92
N GLU A 80 6.61 2.17 10.45
CA GLU A 80 5.35 2.74 10.94
C GLU A 80 4.12 2.32 10.10
N ASN A 81 4.32 1.54 9.03
CA ASN A 81 3.28 1.15 8.07
C ASN A 81 2.54 2.35 7.46
N VAL A 82 3.28 3.40 7.10
CA VAL A 82 2.74 4.63 6.52
C VAL A 82 3.42 5.02 5.21
N VAL A 83 2.67 5.74 4.38
CA VAL A 83 3.05 6.19 3.05
C VAL A 83 2.78 7.69 2.95
N ALA A 84 3.73 8.44 2.40
CA ALA A 84 3.55 9.84 2.02
C ALA A 84 3.20 9.94 0.54
N VAL A 85 2.26 10.83 0.21
CA VAL A 85 1.80 11.07 -1.15
C VAL A 85 2.09 12.52 -1.52
N GLU A 86 2.62 12.73 -2.72
CA GLU A 86 2.91 14.04 -3.29
C GLU A 86 1.66 14.92 -3.33
N ASN A 87 1.81 16.22 -3.08
CA ASN A 87 0.72 17.21 -3.03
C ASN A 87 -0.36 16.95 -1.97
N VAL A 88 -0.12 16.02 -1.05
CA VAL A 88 -0.98 15.74 0.10
C VAL A 88 -0.26 16.11 1.39
N GLN A 89 -0.36 17.39 1.74
CA GLN A 89 0.35 18.00 2.86
C GLN A 89 -0.61 18.72 3.82
N ASN A 90 -0.20 18.82 5.09
CA ASN A 90 -0.81 19.65 6.12
C ASN A 90 0.07 20.88 6.36
N THR A 91 -0.55 22.03 6.60
CA THR A 91 0.13 23.27 7.00
C THR A 91 0.23 23.33 8.52
N LYS A 92 1.43 23.57 9.04
CA LYS A 92 1.65 23.92 10.46
C LYS A 92 1.17 25.34 10.76
N LYS A 93 1.07 25.68 12.05
CA LYS A 93 0.77 27.04 12.50
C LYS A 93 1.83 28.05 12.00
N ASP A 94 3.08 27.61 11.91
CA ASP A 94 4.21 28.41 11.43
C ASP A 94 4.24 28.57 9.89
N GLY A 95 3.23 28.06 9.17
CA GLY A 95 3.14 28.15 7.70
C GLY A 95 3.91 27.08 6.92
N SER A 96 4.84 26.35 7.56
CA SER A 96 5.57 25.24 6.94
C SER A 96 4.64 24.06 6.57
N LYS A 97 4.95 23.36 5.48
CA LYS A 97 4.17 22.22 4.97
C LYS A 97 4.80 20.89 5.38
N ILE A 98 3.98 19.95 5.84
CA ILE A 98 4.38 18.59 6.22
C ILE A 98 3.57 17.58 5.44
N ASN A 99 4.23 16.50 5.02
CA ASN A 99 3.56 15.38 4.36
C ASN A 99 2.52 14.73 5.26
N ALA A 100 1.32 14.52 4.72
CA ALA A 100 0.32 13.73 5.41
C ALA A 100 0.63 12.24 5.25
N TRP A 101 0.70 11.53 6.38
CA TRP A 101 0.97 10.10 6.41
C TRP A 101 -0.32 9.28 6.26
N PHE A 102 -0.28 8.28 5.39
CA PHE A 102 -1.42 7.41 5.11
C PHE A 102 -1.07 5.94 5.36
N HIS A 103 -1.99 5.22 5.99
CA HIS A 103 -1.94 3.75 5.96
C HIS A 103 -2.26 3.26 4.53
N PRO A 104 -1.52 2.28 3.98
CA PRO A 104 -1.68 1.79 2.60
C PRO A 104 -3.09 1.29 2.27
N SER A 105 -3.83 0.76 3.25
CA SER A 105 -5.24 0.35 3.06
C SER A 105 -6.20 1.50 2.71
N LYS A 106 -5.82 2.75 2.98
CA LYS A 106 -6.57 3.96 2.60
C LYS A 106 -6.26 4.41 1.17
N LEU A 107 -5.30 3.76 0.50
CA LEU A 107 -4.85 4.10 -0.84
C LEU A 107 -5.34 3.08 -1.87
N LYS A 108 -5.42 3.55 -3.11
CA LYS A 108 -5.65 2.73 -4.28
C LYS A 108 -4.58 3.04 -5.32
N ILE A 109 -3.90 2.02 -5.83
CA ILE A 109 -2.87 2.18 -6.86
C ILE A 109 -3.55 2.34 -8.22
N LYS A 110 -3.20 3.42 -8.92
CA LYS A 110 -3.72 3.80 -10.25
C LYS A 110 -2.72 3.50 -11.36
N SER A 111 -1.44 3.77 -11.13
CA SER A 111 -0.35 3.35 -12.01
C SER A 111 0.79 2.76 -11.19
N ILE A 112 1.46 1.77 -11.77
CA ILE A 112 2.52 1.00 -11.13
C ILE A 112 3.82 1.35 -11.85
N VAL A 113 4.89 1.57 -11.09
CA VAL A 113 6.23 1.69 -11.68
C VAL A 113 6.69 0.32 -12.18
N ASP A 114 7.15 0.28 -13.43
CA ASP A 114 7.64 -0.93 -14.08
C ASP A 114 8.88 -1.48 -13.37
N ASP A 115 8.79 -2.72 -12.91
CA ASP A 115 9.89 -3.48 -12.32
C ASP A 115 9.68 -4.97 -12.63
N LYS A 116 10.74 -5.60 -13.16
CA LYS A 116 10.78 -6.99 -13.58
C LYS A 116 10.38 -7.97 -12.48
N PHE A 117 10.73 -7.70 -11.22
CA PHE A 117 10.48 -8.61 -10.10
C PHE A 117 9.18 -8.32 -9.36
N ARG A 118 8.47 -7.26 -9.73
CA ARG A 118 7.36 -6.75 -8.94
C ARG A 118 6.03 -7.40 -9.28
N LEU A 119 5.85 -7.73 -10.56
CA LEU A 119 4.60 -8.28 -11.08
C LEU A 119 4.78 -9.77 -11.35
N PRO A 120 3.82 -10.62 -10.94
CA PRO A 120 3.84 -12.02 -11.33
C PRO A 120 3.68 -12.11 -12.86
N THR A 121 4.36 -13.07 -13.48
CA THR A 121 4.42 -13.28 -14.93
C THR A 121 3.07 -13.60 -15.59
N LYS A 122 2.00 -13.84 -14.80
CA LYS A 122 0.64 -14.03 -15.31
C LYS A 122 0.03 -12.69 -15.76
N LYS A 123 0.26 -12.36 -17.03
CA LYS A 123 -0.53 -11.35 -17.75
C LYS A 123 -1.81 -12.04 -18.19
N THR A 124 -2.95 -11.60 -17.68
CA THR A 124 -4.24 -12.02 -18.26
C THR A 124 -4.50 -11.10 -19.44
N GLU A 125 -4.73 -11.66 -20.63
CA GLU A 125 -5.08 -10.85 -21.80
C GLU A 125 -6.39 -10.10 -21.52
N VAL A 126 -6.30 -8.78 -21.40
CA VAL A 126 -7.49 -7.94 -21.29
C VAL A 126 -8.04 -7.80 -22.72
N LYS A 127 -9.14 -8.48 -23.03
CA LYS A 127 -9.93 -8.15 -24.23
C LYS A 127 -10.32 -6.67 -24.12
N SER A 128 -9.79 -5.85 -25.03
CA SER A 128 -10.16 -4.45 -25.11
C SER A 128 -11.63 -4.34 -25.50
N GLU A 129 -12.48 -3.95 -24.54
CA GLU A 129 -13.83 -3.48 -24.84
C GLU A 129 -13.68 -2.16 -25.59
N GLU A 130 -13.76 -2.22 -26.93
CA GLU A 130 -14.00 -1.05 -27.76
C GLU A 130 -15.27 -0.36 -27.25
N LYS A 131 -15.11 0.84 -26.69
CA LYS A 131 -16.24 1.70 -26.38
C LYS A 131 -16.91 2.06 -27.71
N LYS A 132 -17.98 1.34 -28.06
CA LYS A 132 -18.92 1.79 -29.09
C LYS A 132 -19.40 3.18 -28.70
N LYS A 133 -19.08 4.14 -29.57
CA LYS A 133 -19.56 5.51 -29.53
C LYS A 133 -21.07 5.54 -29.82
#